data_AF-A0A956S8X4-F1
#
_entry.id   AF-A0A956S8X4-F1
#
_cell.length_a   1.000
_cell.length_b   1.000
_cell.length_c   1.000
_cell.angle_alpha   90.00
_cell.angle_beta   90.00
_cell.angle_gamma   90.00
#
_symmetry.space_group_name_H-M   'P 1'
#
loop_
_entity.id
_entity.type
_entity.pdbx_description
1 polymer ?
#
loop_
_entity_poly.entity_id
_entity_poly.type
_entity_poly.pdbx_seq_one_letter_code
_entity_poly.pdbx_strand_id
1 'polypeptide(L)' 'QVYHFVGNMLQVININGDYILLMSSQARNALTISQVEKIKQYTQLLDFDIEIIETIGGGSVRCMCCELFY' A
#
# COMPACT_ATOMS: atom_id res chain seq x y z
N GLN A 1 -7.15 5.18 10.46
CA GLN A 1 -5.83 4.84 9.86
C GLN A 1 -5.36 3.45 10.29
N VAL A 2 -5.24 3.14 11.59
CA VAL A 2 -4.83 1.79 12.07
C VAL A 2 -5.77 0.68 11.59
N TYR A 3 -7.09 0.88 11.69
CA TYR A 3 -8.10 -0.10 11.24
C TYR A 3 -8.22 -0.27 9.72
N HIS A 4 -7.51 0.55 8.92
CA HIS A 4 -7.52 0.46 7.47
C HIS A 4 -6.14 0.06 6.92
N PHE A 5 -5.33 -0.63 7.72
CA PHE A 5 -4.07 -1.21 7.27
C PHE A 5 -3.09 -0.22 6.62
N VAL A 6 -3.13 1.06 6.97
CA VAL A 6 -2.20 2.09 6.45
C VAL A 6 -0.74 1.75 6.79
N GLY A 7 -0.47 0.98 7.85
CA GLY A 7 0.87 0.47 8.16
C GLY A 7 1.26 -0.82 7.42
N ASN A 8 0.35 -1.43 6.68
CA ASN A 8 0.53 -2.68 5.92
C ASN A 8 0.79 -2.41 4.43
N MET A 9 1.34 -1.24 4.11
CA MET A 9 1.80 -0.89 2.78
C MET A 9 3.18 -1.51 2.53
N LEU A 10 3.49 -1.80 1.27
CA LEU A 10 4.79 -2.37 0.87
C LEU A 10 5.42 -1.49 -0.21
N GLN A 11 6.64 -1.02 0.03
CA GLN A 11 7.40 -0.31 -0.99
C GLN A 11 8.22 -1.30 -1.80
N VAL A 12 8.09 -1.25 -3.12
CA VAL A 12 8.85 -2.06 -4.08
C VAL A 12 9.55 -1.14 -5.08
N ILE A 13 10.51 -1.68 -5.82
CA ILE A 13 11.22 -0.99 -6.89
C ILE A 13 10.83 -1.65 -8.21
N ASN A 14 10.40 -0.86 -9.20
CA ASN A 14 10.09 -1.41 -10.53
C ASN A 14 11.37 -1.65 -11.35
N ILE A 15 11.22 -2.21 -12.55
CA ILE A 15 12.34 -2.48 -13.47
C ILE A 15 13.09 -1.21 -13.93
N ASN A 16 12.47 -0.03 -13.79
CA ASN A 16 13.06 1.26 -14.15
C ASN A 16 13.79 1.92 -12.97
N GLY A 17 13.74 1.32 -11.77
CA GLY A 17 14.32 1.88 -10.55
C GLY A 17 13.40 2.81 -9.76
N ASP A 18 12.12 2.95 -10.15
CA ASP A 18 11.19 3.82 -9.45
C ASP A 18 10.62 3.14 -8.20
N TYR A 19 10.56 3.89 -7.09
CA TYR A 19 9.90 3.45 -5.87
C TYR A 19 8.38 3.50 -6.00
N ILE A 20 7.72 2.37 -5.78
CA ILE A 20 6.26 2.26 -5.77
C ILE A 20 5.80 1.74 -4.42
N LEU A 21 4.92 2.48 -3.76
CA LEU A 21 4.27 2.08 -2.52
C LEU A 21 2.89 1.48 -2.81
N LEU A 22 2.78 0.18 -2.57
CA LEU A 22 1.59 -0.63 -2.75
C LEU A 22 0.72 -0.57 -1.50
N MET A 23 -0.59 -0.40 -1.66
CA MET A 23 -1.56 -0.34 -0.57
C MET A 23 -2.96 -0.79 -1.00
N SER A 24 -3.88 -1.02 -0.05
CA SER A 24 -5.29 -1.22 -0.39
C SER A 24 -5.99 0.10 -0.69
N SER A 25 -7.08 0.08 -1.44
CA SER A 25 -7.91 1.27 -1.65
C SER A 25 -8.49 1.81 -0.33
N GLN A 26 -8.74 0.95 0.67
CA GLN A 26 -9.12 1.40 2.02
C GLN A 26 -7.98 2.16 2.71
N ALA A 27 -6.74 1.65 2.65
CA ALA A 27 -5.57 2.34 3.19
C ALA A 27 -5.36 3.69 2.50
N ARG A 28 -5.54 3.74 1.17
CA ARG A 28 -5.46 4.95 0.36
C ARG A 28 -6.47 6.01 0.81
N ASN A 29 -7.73 5.62 0.98
CA ASN A 29 -8.84 6.49 1.39
C ASN A 29 -8.73 6.94 2.85
N ALA A 30 -8.04 6.18 3.70
CA ALA A 30 -7.77 6.54 5.09
C ALA A 30 -6.65 7.59 5.26
N LEU A 31 -5.92 7.94 4.20
CA LEU A 31 -4.92 9.01 4.21
C LEU A 31 -5.56 10.37 3.95
N THR A 32 -5.14 11.38 4.72
CA THR A 32 -5.48 12.77 4.42
C THR A 32 -4.76 13.25 3.17
N ILE A 33 -5.32 14.23 2.46
CA ILE A 33 -4.68 14.84 1.28
C ILE A 33 -3.25 15.31 1.60
N SER A 34 -3.03 15.92 2.77
CA SER A 34 -1.69 16.35 3.20
C SER A 34 -0.70 15.18 3.35
N GLN A 35 -1.14 14.04 3.90
CA GLN A 35 -0.31 12.83 4.02
C GLN A 35 0.00 12.25 2.64
N VAL A 36 -1.01 12.18 1.77
CA VAL A 36 -0.86 11.72 0.39
C VAL A 36 0.21 12.53 -0.35
N GLU A 37 0.10 13.86 -0.29
CA GLU A 37 1.03 14.74 -1.01
C GLU A 37 2.45 14.66 -0.43
N LYS A 38 2.60 14.47 0.90
CA LYS A 38 3.91 14.21 1.50
C LYS A 38 4.52 12.88 1.05
N ILE A 39 3.73 11.81 0.97
CA ILE A 39 4.23 10.48 0.58
C ILE A 39 4.63 10.47 -0.90
N LYS A 40 3.80 11.08 -1.77
CA LYS A 40 4.06 11.17 -3.22
C LYS A 40 5.40 11.84 -3.58
N GLN A 41 5.97 12.65 -2.69
CA GLN A 41 7.29 13.26 -2.90
C GLN A 41 8.42 12.22 -2.97
N TYR A 42 8.21 11.02 -2.40
CA TYR A 42 9.24 9.99 -2.27
C TYR A 42 8.95 8.75 -3.12
N THR A 43 7.70 8.51 -3.51
CA THR A 43 7.30 7.25 -4.14
C THR A 43 5.99 7.42 -4.91
N GLN A 44 5.81 6.64 -5.97
CA GLN A 44 4.52 6.50 -6.63
C GLN A 44 3.57 5.69 -5.75
N LEU A 45 2.30 6.08 -5.68
CA LEU A 45 1.28 5.33 -4.96
C LEU A 45 0.49 4.47 -5.95
N LEU A 46 0.34 3.19 -5.62
CA LEU A 46 -0.51 2.26 -6.35
C LEU A 46 -1.41 1.54 -5.35
N ASP A 47 -2.72 1.67 -5.53
CA ASP A 47 -3.71 1.02 -4.69
C ASP A 47 -4.47 -0.09 -5.41
N PHE A 48 -4.89 -1.10 -4.64
CA PHE A 48 -5.65 -2.25 -5.11
C PHE A 48 -6.93 -2.39 -4.31
N ASP A 49 -8.04 -2.64 -5.02
CA ASP A 49 -9.28 -3.00 -4.37
C ASP A 49 -9.22 -4.46 -3.90
N ILE A 50 -9.03 -4.63 -2.59
CA ILE A 50 -8.96 -5.94 -1.91
C ILE A 50 -9.95 -6.00 -0.74
N GLU A 51 -11.08 -5.29 -0.82
CA GLU A 51 -12.07 -5.17 0.27
C GLU A 51 -12.47 -6.51 0.89
N ILE A 52 -12.69 -7.54 0.06
CA ILE A 52 -13.06 -8.88 0.50
C ILE A 52 -11.98 -9.49 1.40
N ILE A 53 -10.70 -9.34 1.04
CA ILE A 53 -9.57 -9.88 1.80
C ILE A 53 -9.42 -9.13 3.13
N GLU A 54 -9.57 -7.82 3.13
CA GLU A 54 -9.45 -7.01 4.35
C GLU A 54 -10.61 -7.24 5.32
N THR A 55 -11.82 -7.40 4.80
CA THR A 55 -13.04 -7.53 5.61
C THR A 55 -13.27 -8.97 6.11
N ILE A 56 -12.96 -9.98 5.30
CA ILE A 56 -13.21 -11.39 5.61
C ILE A 56 -11.93 -12.12 6.01
N GLY A 57 -10.82 -11.84 5.33
CA GLY A 57 -9.54 -12.55 5.52
C GLY A 57 -8.61 -11.95 6.57
N GLY A 58 -8.80 -10.68 6.96
CA GLY A 58 -8.00 -10.00 7.98
C GLY A 58 -6.56 -9.66 7.58
N GLY A 59 -6.25 -9.62 6.28
CA GLY A 59 -4.94 -9.24 5.73
C GLY A 59 -5.04 -8.07 4.75
N SER A 60 -3.90 -7.47 4.37
CA SER A 60 -3.84 -6.38 3.38
C SER A 60 -2.74 -6.64 2.34
N VAL A 61 -2.44 -5.67 1.48
CA VAL A 61 -1.60 -5.84 0.29
C VAL A 61 -0.24 -6.45 0.61
N ARG A 62 0.46 -5.99 1.65
CA ARG A 62 1.76 -6.58 2.04
C ARG A 62 1.67 -8.05 2.42
N CYS A 63 0.57 -8.49 3.03
CA CYS A 63 0.36 -9.89 3.39
C CYS A 63 0.16 -10.81 2.17
N MET A 64 -0.16 -10.25 1.00
CA MET A 64 -0.37 -10.99 -0.26
C MET A 64 0.88 -11.02 -1.13
N CYS A 65 1.96 -10.34 -0.73
CA CYS A 65 3.21 -10.27 -1.46
C CYS A 65 4.29 -11.11 -0.76
N CYS A 66 5.10 -11.82 -1.56
CA CYS A 66 6.30 -12.50 -1.09
C CYS A 66 7.53 -11.82 -1.73
N GLU A 67 8.39 -11.23 -0.89
CA GLU A 67 9.65 -10.67 -1.34
C GLU A 67 10.66 -11.80 -1.57
N LEU A 68 11.15 -11.94 -2.79
CA LEU A 68 12.21 -12.89 -3.13
C LEU A 68 13.56 -12.18 -3.00
N PHE A 69 14.30 -12.45 -1.92
CA PHE A 69 15.67 -11.97 -1.73
C PHE A 69 16.64 -13.04 -2.25
N TYR A 70 17.26 -12.80 -3.41
CA TYR A 70 18.31 -13.64 -3.99
C TYR A 70 19.63 -12.88 -4.11
#